data_AF-A0A357N9C0-F1
#
_entry.id   AF-A0A357N9C0-F1
#
_cell.length_a   1.000
_cell.length_b   1.000
_cell.length_c   1.000
_cell.angle_alpha   90.00
_cell.angle_beta   90.00
_cell.angle_gamma   90.00
#
_symmetry.space_group_name_H-M   'P 1'
#
loop_
_entity.id
_entity.type
_entity.pdbx_description
1 polymer ?
#
loop_
_entity_poly.entity_id
_entity_poly.type
_entity_poly.pdbx_seq_one_letter_code
_entity_poly.pdbx_strand_id
1 'polypeptide(L)'
;MAKLLKALAFAQQLQRETVRAGDLVVDATAGQGFDTEFLARLVGEQGHVYAFDVQELALRRTKERLAAAGLLERVTLCHAGHEDMPAHVVRPVRSVMFNLGYLPGSDHRIITRPDTTVRAVQAAVELVQAG
;
A
#
# COMPACT_ATOMS: atom_id res chain seq x y z
N MET A 1 -19.48 -24.31 9.15
CA MET A 1 -19.03 -23.18 10.02
C MET A 1 -18.19 -22.25 9.18
N ALA A 2 -18.52 -20.95 9.13
CA ALA A 2 -17.63 -19.96 8.52
C ALA A 2 -16.37 -19.84 9.39
N LYS A 3 -15.20 -20.04 8.79
CA LYS A 3 -13.91 -19.96 9.49
C LYS A 3 -13.47 -18.50 9.50
N LEU A 4 -13.16 -17.96 10.68
CA LEU A 4 -12.66 -16.60 10.81
C LEU A 4 -11.35 -16.44 10.04
N LEU A 5 -11.25 -15.40 9.21
CA LEU A 5 -10.03 -15.10 8.47
C LEU A 5 -8.97 -14.49 9.38
N LYS A 6 -7.70 -14.78 9.09
CA LYS A 6 -6.58 -14.02 9.68
C LYS A 6 -6.65 -12.57 9.21
N ALA A 7 -6.15 -11.63 10.01
CA ALA A 7 -6.20 -10.20 9.73
C ALA A 7 -5.74 -9.83 8.31
N LEU A 8 -4.60 -10.37 7.85
CA LEU A 8 -4.11 -10.13 6.48
C LEU A 8 -5.09 -10.63 5.40
N ALA A 9 -5.60 -11.85 5.55
CA ALA A 9 -6.53 -12.43 4.59
C ALA A 9 -7.87 -11.66 4.57
N PHE A 10 -8.31 -11.19 5.75
CA PHE A 10 -9.49 -10.35 5.87
C PHE A 10 -9.30 -8.98 5.21
N ALA A 11 -8.17 -8.30 5.46
CA ALA A 11 -7.83 -7.04 4.80
C ALA A 11 -7.80 -7.19 3.27
N GLN A 12 -7.15 -8.25 2.75
CA GLN A 12 -7.15 -8.53 1.31
C GLN A 12 -8.54 -8.85 0.77
N GLN A 13 -9.43 -9.50 1.54
CA GLN A 13 -10.81 -9.70 1.12
C GLN A 13 -11.54 -8.35 0.97
N LEU A 14 -11.42 -7.45 1.95
CA LEU A 14 -12.03 -6.11 1.88
C LEU A 14 -11.54 -5.34 0.64
N GLN A 15 -10.24 -5.45 0.31
CA GLN A 15 -9.69 -4.85 -0.90
C GLN A 15 -10.29 -5.45 -2.18
N ARG A 16 -10.48 -6.78 -2.27
CA ARG A 16 -11.13 -7.42 -3.44
C ARG A 16 -12.59 -6.98 -3.62
N GLU A 17 -13.29 -6.75 -2.51
CA GLU A 17 -14.69 -6.32 -2.53
C GLU A 17 -14.83 -4.85 -2.94
N THR A 18 -13.84 -4.02 -2.58
CA THR A 18 -13.87 -2.56 -2.74
C THR A 18 -13.24 -2.07 -4.05
N VAL A 19 -12.08 -2.63 -4.43
CA VAL A 19 -11.27 -2.17 -5.56
C VAL A 19 -11.77 -2.77 -6.89
N ARG A 20 -11.77 -1.95 -7.93
CA ARG A 20 -12.12 -2.26 -9.32
C ARG A 20 -10.95 -1.94 -10.24
N ALA A 21 -10.98 -2.53 -11.43
CA ALA A 21 -10.02 -2.18 -12.48
C ALA A 21 -10.17 -0.70 -12.87
N GLY A 22 -9.06 0.00 -13.01
CA GLY A 22 -9.02 1.45 -13.24
C GLY A 22 -8.87 2.30 -11.98
N ASP A 23 -9.05 1.71 -10.80
CA ASP A 23 -8.98 2.47 -9.54
C ASP A 23 -7.55 2.94 -9.22
N LEU A 24 -7.50 4.03 -8.44
CA LEU A 24 -6.29 4.48 -7.77
C LEU A 24 -6.30 4.02 -6.31
N VAL A 25 -5.24 3.37 -5.85
CA VAL A 25 -5.11 2.88 -4.47
C VAL A 25 -3.73 3.18 -3.88
N VAL A 26 -3.61 3.07 -2.56
CA VAL A 26 -2.36 3.33 -1.84
C VAL A 26 -1.95 2.13 -0.99
N ASP A 27 -0.69 1.73 -1.10
CA ASP A 27 0.01 0.92 -0.11
C ASP A 27 0.88 1.85 0.76
N ALA A 28 0.50 2.05 2.01
CA ALA A 28 1.18 2.98 2.90
C ALA A 28 2.45 2.38 3.55
N THR A 29 2.76 1.10 3.29
CA THR A 29 3.85 0.36 3.94
C THR A 29 4.38 -0.72 3.00
N ALA A 30 5.04 -0.32 1.91
CA ALA A 30 5.38 -1.21 0.80
C ALA A 30 6.18 -2.45 1.23
N GLY A 31 7.18 -2.30 2.12
CA GLY A 31 7.91 -3.40 2.72
C GLY A 31 8.55 -4.35 1.70
N GLN A 32 8.10 -5.61 1.67
CA GLN A 32 8.57 -6.60 0.67
C GLN A 32 7.75 -6.60 -0.63
N GLY A 33 6.77 -5.71 -0.75
CA GLY A 33 5.93 -5.49 -1.93
C GLY A 33 4.79 -6.48 -2.12
N PHE A 34 4.47 -7.33 -1.13
CA PHE A 34 3.37 -8.30 -1.27
C PHE A 34 2.01 -7.62 -1.43
N ASP A 35 1.71 -6.63 -0.58
CA ASP A 35 0.45 -5.89 -0.66
C ASP A 35 0.44 -4.97 -1.89
N THR A 36 1.58 -4.35 -2.22
CA THR A 36 1.74 -3.58 -3.47
C THR A 36 1.46 -4.41 -4.72
N GLU A 37 2.02 -5.61 -4.83
CA GLU A 37 1.80 -6.54 -5.95
C GLU A 37 0.33 -6.97 -6.01
N PHE A 38 -0.26 -7.30 -4.86
CA PHE A 38 -1.67 -7.67 -4.74
C PHE A 38 -2.58 -6.55 -5.24
N LEU A 39 -2.37 -5.31 -4.79
CA LEU A 39 -3.13 -4.13 -5.22
C LEU A 39 -2.92 -3.84 -6.71
N ALA A 40 -1.68 -3.92 -7.22
CA ALA A 40 -1.37 -3.71 -8.63
C ALA A 40 -2.10 -4.70 -9.55
N ARG A 41 -2.30 -5.95 -9.10
CA ARG A 41 -3.12 -6.92 -9.82
C ARG A 41 -4.59 -6.54 -9.82
N LEU A 42 -5.13 -6.06 -8.70
CA LEU A 42 -6.55 -5.67 -8.58
C LEU A 42 -6.92 -4.48 -9.46
N VAL A 43 -6.09 -3.44 -9.47
CA VAL A 43 -6.38 -2.20 -10.21
C VAL A 43 -6.26 -2.36 -11.73
N GLY A 44 -5.68 -3.46 -12.23
CA GLY A 44 -5.54 -3.70 -13.66
C GLY A 44 -4.61 -2.70 -14.36
N GLU A 45 -4.59 -2.72 -15.70
CA GLU A 45 -3.68 -1.88 -16.51
C GLU A 45 -4.04 -0.39 -16.51
N GLN A 46 -5.32 -0.07 -16.29
CA GLN A 46 -5.81 1.31 -16.30
C GLN A 46 -5.81 1.97 -14.91
N GLY A 47 -5.56 1.17 -13.87
CA GLY A 47 -5.47 1.67 -12.51
C GLY A 47 -4.03 1.87 -12.07
N HIS A 48 -3.85 2.36 -10.85
CA HIS A 48 -2.52 2.76 -10.39
C HIS A 48 -2.37 2.61 -8.87
N VAL A 49 -1.15 2.30 -8.42
CA VAL A 49 -0.82 2.14 -6.99
C VAL A 49 0.26 3.13 -6.61
N TYR A 50 0.06 3.90 -5.54
CA TYR A 50 1.15 4.59 -4.86
C TYR A 50 1.61 3.74 -3.68
N ALA A 51 2.91 3.43 -3.61
CA ALA A 51 3.48 2.61 -2.55
C ALA A 51 4.55 3.39 -1.78
N PHE A 52 4.39 3.53 -0.47
CA PHE A 52 5.26 4.34 0.40
C PHE A 52 6.13 3.44 1.28
N ASP A 53 7.41 3.80 1.38
CA ASP A 53 8.29 3.25 2.40
C ASP A 53 9.46 4.23 2.67
N VAL A 54 9.89 4.32 3.92
CA VAL A 54 11.04 5.15 4.34
C VAL A 54 12.38 4.46 4.05
N GLN A 55 12.37 3.16 3.75
CA GLN A 55 13.56 2.36 3.50
C GLN A 55 13.78 2.15 2.00
N GLU A 56 14.92 2.61 1.47
CA GLU A 56 15.32 2.34 0.08
C GLU A 56 15.41 0.83 -0.21
N LEU A 57 15.82 0.04 0.79
CA LEU A 57 15.82 -1.42 0.69
C LEU A 57 14.43 -2.01 0.43
N ALA A 58 13.39 -1.48 1.09
CA ALA A 58 12.02 -1.93 0.87
C ALA A 58 11.58 -1.62 -0.56
N LEU A 59 11.80 -0.39 -1.01
CA LEU A 59 11.44 0.02 -2.38
C LEU A 59 12.18 -0.77 -3.45
N ARG A 60 13.47 -1.08 -3.23
CA ARG A 60 14.22 -1.96 -4.13
C ARG A 60 13.60 -3.35 -4.22
N ARG A 61 13.28 -3.97 -3.07
CA ARG A 61 12.64 -5.29 -3.02
C ARG A 61 11.26 -5.27 -3.68
N THR A 62 10.46 -4.25 -3.42
CA THR A 62 9.15 -4.04 -4.05
C THR A 62 9.30 -3.87 -5.57
N LYS A 63 10.27 -3.07 -6.03
CA LYS A 63 10.58 -2.90 -7.46
C LYS A 63 10.95 -4.21 -8.14
N GLU A 64 11.84 -5.00 -7.54
CA GLU A 64 12.26 -6.31 -8.05
C GLU A 64 11.07 -7.27 -8.18
N ARG A 65 10.22 -7.34 -7.15
CA ARG A 65 8.99 -8.14 -7.16
C ARG A 65 8.03 -7.70 -8.27
N LEU A 66 7.77 -6.40 -8.40
CA LEU A 66 6.85 -5.86 -9.41
C LEU A 66 7.38 -6.07 -10.83
N ALA A 67 8.70 -5.92 -11.04
CA ALA A 67 9.33 -6.19 -12.32
C ALA A 67 9.20 -7.67 -12.70
N ALA A 68 9.48 -8.59 -11.77
CA ALA A 68 9.31 -10.03 -12.00
C ALA A 68 7.85 -10.43 -12.30
N ALA A 69 6.88 -9.67 -11.78
CA ALA A 69 5.46 -9.88 -12.02
C ALA A 69 4.91 -9.13 -13.26
N GLY A 70 5.70 -8.28 -13.93
CA GLY A 70 5.24 -7.45 -15.04
C GLY A 70 4.25 -6.35 -14.64
N LEU A 71 4.37 -5.83 -13.41
CA LEU A 71 3.41 -4.88 -12.82
C LEU A 71 4.00 -3.48 -12.58
N LEU A 72 5.27 -3.24 -12.92
CA LEU A 72 5.98 -2.03 -12.53
C LEU A 72 5.36 -0.73 -13.10
N GLU A 73 4.83 -0.77 -14.32
CA GLU A 73 4.31 0.41 -15.04
C GLU A 73 3.11 1.09 -14.36
N ARG A 74 2.40 0.38 -13.48
CA ARG A 74 1.20 0.86 -12.77
C ARG A 74 1.43 1.15 -11.29
N VAL A 75 2.70 1.28 -10.89
CA VAL A 75 3.07 1.54 -9.50
C VAL A 75 4.07 2.70 -9.42
N THR A 76 3.74 3.70 -8.60
CA THR A 76 4.69 4.74 -8.18
C THR A 76 5.25 4.40 -6.80
N LEU A 77 6.55 4.13 -6.74
CA LEU A 77 7.29 3.90 -5.49
C LEU A 77 7.74 5.24 -4.92
N CYS A 78 7.31 5.54 -3.69
CA CYS A 78 7.58 6.79 -2.99
C CYS A 78 8.55 6.53 -1.84
N HIS A 79 9.77 7.08 -1.93
CA HIS A 79 10.72 7.10 -0.82
C HIS A 79 10.37 8.24 0.14
N ALA A 80 9.31 8.01 0.90
CA ALA A 80 8.73 8.98 1.82
C ALA A 80 7.99 8.26 2.94
N GLY A 81 7.74 8.97 4.04
CA GLY A 81 6.81 8.51 5.06
C GLY A 81 5.38 8.48 4.51
N HIS A 82 4.55 7.58 5.02
CA HIS A 82 3.13 7.53 4.63
C HIS A 82 2.36 8.78 5.06
N GLU A 83 2.82 9.51 6.08
CA GLU A 83 2.24 10.78 6.49
C GLU A 83 2.35 11.85 5.39
N ASP A 84 3.29 11.70 4.46
CA ASP A 84 3.54 12.65 3.39
C ASP A 84 2.72 12.32 2.13
N MET A 85 1.86 11.29 2.16
CA MET A 85 1.06 10.88 1.01
C MET A 85 0.27 12.02 0.32
N PRO A 86 -0.26 13.05 1.01
CA PRO A 86 -0.94 14.16 0.32
C PRO A 86 -0.05 14.95 -0.64
N ALA A 87 1.27 14.92 -0.47
CA ALA A 87 2.21 15.56 -1.38
C ALA A 87 2.43 14.77 -2.68
N HIS A 88 2.06 13.49 -2.70
CA HIS A 88 2.32 12.56 -3.81
C HIS A 88 1.05 12.10 -4.53
N VAL A 89 -0.08 12.03 -3.83
CA VAL A 89 -1.32 11.44 -4.33
C VAL A 89 -2.30 12.54 -4.75
N VAL A 90 -2.48 12.73 -6.07
CA VAL A 90 -3.18 13.91 -6.64
C VAL A 90 -4.66 13.65 -6.96
N ARG A 91 -5.28 12.57 -6.47
CA ARG A 91 -6.69 12.26 -6.76
C ARG A 91 -7.32 11.55 -5.57
N PRO A 92 -8.66 11.59 -5.43
CA PRO A 92 -9.34 10.69 -4.52
C PRO A 92 -9.00 9.23 -4.85
N VAL A 93 -8.69 8.44 -3.84
CA VAL A 93 -8.31 7.03 -3.95
C VAL A 93 -9.48 6.13 -3.57
N ARG A 94 -9.56 4.93 -4.12
CA ARG A 94 -10.58 3.95 -3.74
C ARG A 94 -10.29 3.33 -2.39
N SER A 95 -9.01 3.10 -2.08
CA SER A 95 -8.60 2.48 -0.82
C SER A 95 -7.15 2.78 -0.46
N VAL A 96 -6.85 2.65 0.84
CA VAL A 96 -5.50 2.71 1.41
C VAL A 96 -5.28 1.47 2.28
N MET A 97 -4.12 0.82 2.15
CA MET A 97 -3.74 -0.36 2.92
C MET A 97 -2.53 -0.05 3.81
N PHE A 98 -2.60 -0.47 5.09
CA PHE A 98 -1.53 -0.32 6.07
C PHE A 98 -1.19 -1.69 6.67
N ASN A 99 0.10 -2.02 6.75
CA ASN A 99 0.62 -3.21 7.41
C ASN A 99 1.69 -2.79 8.43
N LEU A 100 1.26 -2.57 9.66
CA LEU A 100 2.06 -1.92 10.70
C LEU A 100 3.08 -2.88 11.32
N GLY A 101 4.29 -2.39 11.55
CA GLY A 101 5.40 -3.19 12.04
C GLY A 101 6.72 -2.76 11.42
N TYR A 102 7.63 -3.72 11.30
CA TYR A 102 8.98 -3.54 10.75
C TYR A 102 9.17 -4.43 9.51
N LEU A 103 10.10 -4.05 8.64
CA LEU A 103 10.46 -4.85 7.48
C LEU A 103 11.23 -6.13 7.92
N PRO A 104 10.78 -7.35 7.60
CA PRO A 104 11.47 -8.57 7.98
C PRO A 104 12.89 -8.66 7.38
N GLY A 105 13.85 -9.07 8.22
CA GLY A 105 15.27 -9.19 7.85
C GLY A 105 15.94 -7.84 7.59
N SER A 106 15.52 -6.79 8.32
CA SER A 106 16.11 -5.45 8.28
C SER A 106 16.34 -4.90 9.70
N ASP A 107 16.76 -3.64 9.81
CA ASP A 107 16.91 -2.98 11.12
C ASP A 107 15.55 -2.78 11.79
N HIS A 108 15.29 -3.52 12.87
CA HIS A 108 14.03 -3.46 13.64
C HIS A 108 13.79 -2.11 14.34
N ARG A 109 14.80 -1.22 14.39
CA ARG A 109 14.60 0.17 14.87
C ARG A 109 13.77 1.00 13.89
N ILE A 110 13.68 0.57 12.63
CA ILE A 110 12.82 1.17 11.62
C ILE A 110 11.48 0.43 11.65
N ILE A 111 10.51 1.08 12.30
CA ILE A 111 9.17 0.58 12.58
C ILE A 111 8.17 1.71 12.36
N THR A 112 6.95 1.39 11.94
CA THR A 112 5.85 2.36 11.90
C THR A 112 5.64 2.98 13.28
N ARG A 113 5.54 4.32 13.36
CA ARG A 113 5.40 5.03 14.63
C ARG A 113 3.97 5.51 14.84
N PRO A 114 3.45 5.53 16.08
CA PRO A 114 2.06 5.94 16.33
C PRO A 114 1.72 7.33 15.79
N ASP A 115 2.63 8.30 15.94
CA ASP A 115 2.45 9.68 15.49
C ASP A 115 2.39 9.81 13.97
N THR A 116 3.28 9.13 13.24
CA THR A 116 3.28 9.14 11.77
C THR A 116 2.09 8.35 11.21
N THR A 117 1.76 7.20 11.82
CA THR A 117 0.63 6.37 11.42
C THR A 117 -0.70 7.10 11.61
N VAL A 118 -0.92 7.78 12.73
CA VAL A 118 -2.17 8.54 12.96
C VAL A 118 -2.34 9.65 11.93
N ARG A 119 -1.27 10.41 11.62
CA ARG A 119 -1.30 11.44 10.58
C ARG A 119 -1.63 10.85 9.21
N ALA A 120 -1.03 9.71 8.86
CA ALA A 120 -1.31 9.04 7.59
C ALA A 120 -2.74 8.48 7.51
N VAL A 121 -3.31 7.98 8.60
CA VAL A 121 -4.71 7.53 8.62
C VAL A 121 -5.65 8.73 8.44
N GLN A 122 -5.38 9.86 9.08
CA GLN A 122 -6.16 11.09 8.87
C GLN A 122 -6.10 11.56 7.41
N ALA A 123 -4.89 11.59 6.83
CA ALA A 123 -4.71 11.90 5.41
C ALA A 123 -5.45 10.92 4.50
N ALA A 124 -5.40 9.62 4.80
CA ALA A 124 -6.09 8.59 4.04
C ALA A 124 -7.61 8.79 4.06
N VAL A 125 -8.20 9.16 5.20
CA VAL A 125 -9.64 9.43 5.32
C VAL A 125 -10.07 10.60 4.42
N GLU A 126 -9.26 11.65 4.32
CA GLU A 126 -9.53 12.79 3.43
C GLU A 126 -9.36 12.43 1.94
N LEU A 127 -8.47 11.49 1.63
CA LEU A 127 -8.21 11.05 0.25
C LEU A 127 -9.19 9.99 -0.25
N VAL A 128 -9.76 9.17 0.62
CA VAL A 128 -10.63 8.06 0.22
C VAL A 128 -11.98 8.58 -0.28
N GLN A 129 -12.39 8.10 -1.45
CA GLN A 129 -13.71 8.39 -2.03
C GLN A 129 -14.83 7.87 -1.12
N ALA A 130 -15.98 8.54 -1.14
CA ALA A 130 -17.19 8.00 -0.53
C ALA A 130 -17.49 6.60 -1.08
N GLY A 131 -17.73 5.66 -0.17
CA GLY A 131 -17.82 4.22 -0.42
C GLY A 131 -18.95 3.81 -1.35
#